data_AF-A0A532C6Z6-F1
#
_entry.id   AF-A0A532C6Z6-F1
#
_cell.length_a   1.000
_cell.length_b   1.000
_cell.length_c   1.000
_cell.angle_alpha   90.00
_cell.angle_beta   90.00
_cell.angle_gamma   90.00
#
_symmetry.space_group_name_H-M   'P 1'
#
loop_
_entity.id
_entity.type
_entity.pdbx_description
1 polymer ?
#
loop_
_entity_poly.entity_id
_entity_poly.type
_entity_poly.pdbx_seq_one_letter_code
_entity_poly.pdbx_strand_id
1 'polypeptide(L)'
;MDNKGDKILAAHGVRPRILIETPYGLTIAILAAKGMGIGLVNPSVVADGMIGGILARPFEPAVNFRALLLRPPDGINSTLITDFI
;
A
#
# COMPACT_ATOMS: atom_id res chain seq x y z
N MET A 1 -10.65 2.62 10.87
CA MET A 1 -11.59 2.14 9.81
C MET A 1 -11.03 0.80 9.33
N ASP A 2 -11.86 -0.23 9.19
CA ASP A 2 -11.42 -1.65 9.20
C ASP A 2 -10.66 -2.07 7.91
N ASN A 3 -9.35 -1.80 7.86
CA ASN A 3 -8.47 -2.15 6.75
C ASN A 3 -8.31 -3.68 6.64
N LYS A 4 -8.16 -4.22 5.43
CA LYS A 4 -7.97 -5.66 5.19
C LYS A 4 -6.83 -6.24 6.04
N GLY A 5 -5.75 -5.48 6.22
CA GLY A 5 -4.61 -5.88 7.06
C GLY A 5 -5.00 -6.07 8.53
N ASP A 6 -5.77 -5.14 9.10
CA ASP A 6 -6.20 -5.21 10.50
C ASP A 6 -7.09 -6.42 10.76
N LYS A 7 -7.97 -6.75 9.81
CA LYS A 7 -8.83 -7.95 9.87
C LYS A 7 -8.00 -9.23 9.87
N ILE A 8 -6.95 -9.31 9.05
CA ILE A 8 -6.05 -10.46 9.00
C ILE A 8 -5.32 -10.60 10.33
N LEU A 9 -4.73 -9.51 10.84
CA LEU A 9 -4.04 -9.53 12.13
C LEU A 9 -4.97 -9.99 13.26
N ALA A 10 -6.19 -9.43 13.32
CA ALA A 10 -7.19 -9.80 14.31
C ALA A 10 -7.62 -11.27 14.21
N ALA A 11 -7.79 -11.81 13.00
CA ALA A 11 -8.12 -13.21 12.76
C ALA A 11 -7.01 -14.17 13.25
N HIS A 12 -5.76 -13.71 13.28
CA HIS A 12 -4.62 -14.43 13.85
C HIS A 12 -4.33 -14.09 15.32
N GLY A 13 -5.23 -13.38 16.01
CA GLY A 13 -5.08 -13.00 17.41
C GLY A 13 -3.99 -11.93 17.67
N VAL A 14 -3.49 -11.29 16.62
CA VAL A 14 -2.46 -10.25 16.71
C VAL A 14 -3.14 -8.89 16.94
N ARG A 15 -2.74 -8.20 18.00
CA ARG A 15 -3.18 -6.83 18.31
C ARG A 15 -1.99 -5.89 18.40
N PRO A 16 -1.58 -5.24 17.29
CA PRO A 16 -0.46 -4.31 17.33
C PRO A 16 -0.82 -3.05 18.12
N ARG A 17 0.18 -2.46 18.78
CA ARG A 17 0.06 -1.09 19.32
C ARG A 17 0.20 -0.11 18.17
N ILE A 18 -0.90 0.52 17.76
CA ILE A 18 -0.90 1.52 16.71
C ILE A 18 -0.26 2.82 17.23
N LEU A 19 0.86 3.23 16.63
CA LEU A 19 1.53 4.50 16.94
C LEU A 19 1.05 5.64 16.03
N ILE A 20 0.86 5.36 14.74
CA ILE A 20 0.41 6.31 13.72
C ILE A 20 -0.48 5.57 12.72
N GLU A 21 -1.58 6.20 12.29
CA GLU A 21 -2.40 5.78 11.15
C GLU A 21 -2.32 6.86 10.07
N THR A 22 -1.98 6.47 8.83
CA THR A 22 -1.88 7.39 7.69
C THR A 22 -2.19 6.67 6.39
N PRO A 23 -2.86 7.31 5.42
CA PRO A 23 -3.11 6.70 4.11
C PRO A 23 -1.86 6.66 3.22
N TYR A 24 -0.76 7.32 3.59
CA TYR A 24 0.41 7.49 2.72
C TYR A 24 1.48 6.44 3.01
N GLY A 25 1.61 5.45 2.12
CA GLY A 25 2.60 4.37 2.26
C GLY A 25 4.06 4.87 2.34
N LEU A 26 4.42 5.91 1.58
CA LEU A 26 5.76 6.52 1.64
C LEU A 26 6.06 7.07 3.05
N THR A 27 5.10 7.74 3.67
CA THR A 27 5.24 8.24 5.04
C THR A 27 5.46 7.09 6.03
N ILE A 28 4.74 5.98 5.88
CA ILE A 28 4.91 4.79 6.72
C ILE A 28 6.35 4.25 6.61
N ALA A 29 6.88 4.11 5.39
CA ALA A 29 8.23 3.60 5.16
C ALA A 29 9.30 4.53 5.75
N ILE A 30 9.15 5.85 5.61
CA ILE A 30 10.06 6.83 6.22
C ILE A 30 10.02 6.77 7.75
N LEU A 31 8.84 6.64 8.36
CA LEU A 31 8.70 6.54 9.82
C LEU A 31 9.34 5.25 10.34
N ALA A 32 9.20 4.13 9.62
CA ALA A 32 9.90 2.89 9.92
C ALA A 32 11.42 3.07 9.83
N ALA A 33 11.92 3.73 8.77
CA ALA A 33 13.35 4.04 8.61
C ALA A 33 13.91 4.92 9.73
N LYS A 34 13.07 5.78 10.31
CA LYS A 34 13.40 6.61 11.48
C LYS A 34 13.28 5.89 12.82
N GLY A 35 13.01 4.58 12.82
CA GLY A 35 12.95 3.77 14.04
C GLY A 35 11.62 3.86 14.80
N MET A 36 10.55 4.37 14.17
CA MET A 36 9.25 4.49 14.84
C MET A 36 8.49 3.15 14.93
N GLY A 37 8.99 2.10 14.29
CA GLY A 37 8.40 0.76 14.32
C GLY A 37 8.42 0.09 12.95
N ILE A 38 7.41 -0.74 12.70
CA ILE A 38 7.16 -1.39 11.40
C ILE A 38 5.87 -0.86 10.78
N GLY A 39 5.71 -1.04 9.48
CA GLY A 39 4.49 -0.66 8.78
C GLY A 39 4.17 -1.56 7.60
N LEU A 40 2.90 -1.61 7.22
CA LEU A 40 2.42 -2.30 6.04
C LEU A 40 2.28 -1.30 4.90
N VAL A 41 2.92 -1.58 3.77
CA VAL A 41 2.89 -0.73 2.58
C VAL A 41 2.66 -1.57 1.33
N ASN A 42 2.22 -0.93 0.26
CA ASN A 42 2.25 -1.54 -1.07
C ASN A 42 3.72 -1.76 -1.48
N PRO A 43 4.09 -2.93 -2.02
CA PRO A 43 5.44 -3.19 -2.51
C PRO A 43 6.00 -2.10 -3.45
N SER A 44 5.14 -1.42 -4.23
CA SER A 44 5.56 -0.34 -5.13
C SER A 44 6.23 0.83 -4.43
N VAL A 45 5.98 1.04 -3.12
CA VAL A 45 6.56 2.14 -2.33
C VAL A 45 8.05 1.94 -2.08
N VAL A 46 8.51 0.69 -2.02
CA VAL A 46 9.88 0.32 -1.64
C VAL A 46 10.63 -0.41 -2.77
N ALA A 47 9.99 -0.55 -3.93
CA ALA A 47 10.51 -1.33 -5.06
C ALA A 47 11.80 -0.75 -5.66
N ASP A 48 11.98 0.57 -5.59
CA ASP A 48 13.16 1.27 -6.10
C ASP A 48 14.35 1.28 -5.11
N GLY A 49 14.16 0.82 -3.87
CA GLY A 49 15.19 0.82 -2.84
C GLY A 49 15.64 2.21 -2.37
N MET A 50 14.93 3.29 -2.70
CA MET A 50 15.33 4.65 -2.34
C MET A 50 15.25 4.92 -0.84
N ILE A 51 14.43 4.16 -0.11
CA ILE A 51 14.28 4.31 1.33
C ILE A 51 15.26 3.35 2.03
N GLY A 52 16.43 3.90 2.40
CA GLY A 52 17.43 3.17 3.18
C GLY A 52 17.00 2.94 4.63
N GLY A 53 17.71 2.03 5.31
CA GLY A 53 17.53 1.79 6.75
C GLY A 53 16.31 0.93 7.12
N ILE A 54 15.64 0.33 6.14
CA ILE A 54 14.53 -0.62 6.35
C ILE A 54 14.75 -1.92 5.60
N LEU A 55 14.16 -3.00 6.11
CA LEU A 55 14.06 -4.28 5.44
C LEU A 55 12.60 -4.51 5.02
N ALA A 56 12.34 -4.63 3.73
CA ALA A 56 11.03 -5.02 3.23
C ALA A 56 10.86 -6.55 3.35
N ARG A 57 9.73 -6.99 3.92
CA ARG A 57 9.36 -8.41 3.97
C ARG A 57 7.93 -8.58 3.43
N PRO A 58 7.67 -9.62 2.61
CA PRO A 58 6.32 -9.95 2.20
C PRO A 58 5.41 -10.17 3.42
N PHE A 59 4.20 -9.62 3.35
CA PHE A 59 3.17 -9.89 4.35
C PHE A 59 2.37 -11.13 3.93
N GLU A 60 2.22 -12.08 4.85
CA GLU A 60 1.46 -13.31 4.63
C GLU A 60 0.23 -13.36 5.56
N PRO A 61 -0.97 -13.73 5.05
CA PRO A 61 -1.26 -14.05 3.65
C PRO A 61 -1.22 -12.82 2.72
N ALA A 62 -0.83 -13.04 1.46
CA ALA A 62 -0.80 -12.00 0.43
C ALA A 62 -2.15 -11.28 0.27
N VAL A 63 -2.15 -9.94 0.38
CA VAL A 63 -3.35 -9.10 0.25
C VAL A 63 -3.42 -8.48 -1.13
N ASN A 64 -4.15 -9.13 -2.03
CA ASN A 64 -4.31 -8.65 -3.40
C ASN A 64 -5.36 -7.52 -3.51
N PHE A 65 -5.05 -6.54 -4.34
CA PHE A 65 -5.97 -5.48 -4.76
C PHE A 65 -5.93 -5.34 -6.28
N ARG A 66 -7.03 -4.86 -6.86
CA ARG A 66 -7.14 -4.64 -8.31
C ARG A 66 -7.04 -3.14 -8.57
N ALA A 67 -6.10 -2.74 -9.41
CA ALA A 67 -6.10 -1.42 -10.01
C ALA A 67 -7.02 -1.44 -11.23
N LEU A 68 -7.88 -0.43 -11.36
CA LEU A 68 -8.83 -0.32 -12.47
C LEU A 68 -8.60 1.01 -13.15
N LEU A 69 -8.54 0.99 -14.48
CA LEU A 69 -8.65 2.20 -15.28
C LEU A 69 -10.14 2.47 -15.54
N LEU A 70 -10.68 3.50 -14.90
CA LEU A 70 -12.08 3.88 -15.05
C LEU A 70 -12.22 4.89 -16.18
N ARG A 71 -13.17 4.65 -17.09
CA ARG A 71 -13.51 5.55 -18.20
C ARG A 71 -15.01 5.86 -18.16
N PRO A 72 -15.41 7.10 -18.48
CA PRO A 72 -16.82 7.41 -18.69
C PRO A 72 -17.37 6.51 -19.81
N PRO A 73 -18.53 5.87 -19.64
CA PRO A 73 -19.11 4.99 -20.65
C PRO A 73 -19.39 5.72 -21.97
N ASP A 74 -19.81 6.99 -21.89
CA ASP A 74 -20.15 7.84 -23.04
C ASP A 74 -19.11 8.94 -23.30
N GLY A 75 -17.88 8.76 -22.82
CA GLY A 75 -16.81 9.74 -23.00
C GLY A 75 -16.33 9.80 -24.46
N ILE A 76 -15.96 11.00 -24.92
CA ILE A 76 -15.22 11.15 -26.19
C ILE A 76 -13.82 10.54 -25.98
N ASN A 77 -13.67 9.28 -26.37
CA ASN A 77 -12.39 8.59 -26.36
C ASN A 77 -11.57 9.09 -27.56
N SER A 78 -10.79 10.13 -27.33
CA SER A 78 -9.79 10.60 -28.30
C SER A 78 -8.83 9.47 -28.67
N THR A 79 -8.28 9.52 -29.89
CA THR A 79 -7.20 8.61 -30.32
C THR A 79 -6.05 8.61 -29.31
N LEU A 80 -5.69 9.76 -28.73
CA LEU A 80 -4.65 9.86 -27.70
C LEU A 80 -4.96 9.04 -26.44
N ILE A 81 -6.22 8.95 -26.02
CA ILE A 81 -6.63 8.13 -24.86
C ILE A 81 -6.58 6.64 -25.23
N THR A 82 -6.88 6.31 -26.48
CA THR A 82 -6.82 4.92 -26.97
C THR A 82 -5.37 4.45 -27.07
N ASP A 83 -4.46 5.30 -27.54
CA ASP A 83 -3.05 4.98 -27.71
C ASP A 83 -2.26 4.94 -26.39
N PHE A 84 -2.76 5.58 -25.33
CA PHE A 84 -2.13 5.57 -24.01
C PHE A 84 -2.34 4.25 -23.24
N ILE A 85 -3.40 3.50 -23.58
CA ILE A 85 -3.81 2.27 -22.90
C ILE A 85 -3.21 1.06 -23.62
#